data_AF-A0A255YVV6-F1
#
_entry.id   AF-A0A255YVV6-F1
#
_cell.length_a   1.000
_cell.length_b   1.000
_cell.length_c   1.000
_cell.angle_alpha   90.00
_cell.angle_beta   90.00
_cell.angle_gamma   90.00
#
_symmetry.space_group_name_H-M   'P 1'
#
loop_
_entity.id
_entity.type
_entity.pdbx_description
1 polymer ?
#
loop_
_entity_poly.entity_id
_entity_poly.type
_entity_poly.pdbx_seq_one_letter_code
_entity_poly.pdbx_strand_id
1 'polypeptide(L)'
;MMAVWAIRLAVMTVTLTLAAAAGATTEPSCTDEGFGWSQTDPPLNLRHVLCGEIKKNGDVVGMHSRTLIDTAPIKEMQPQPTQPNGLYSARVIFENGRSKNSTFYPDNCSVAQVTRSILYAVNNSHGPGKPWGKLGCSAPATPDSSYCTGPGGERFVIRFAVFDDGRINTAFPQMGESCPQ
;
A
#
# COMPACT_ATOMS: atom_id res chain seq x y z
N MET A 1 27.81 -78.41 2.49
CA MET A 1 28.72 -77.27 2.70
C MET A 1 28.08 -76.04 2.08
N MET A 2 27.52 -75.12 2.88
CA MET A 2 27.14 -73.78 2.43
C MET A 2 27.42 -72.80 3.57
N ALA A 3 28.38 -71.89 3.34
CA ALA A 3 28.75 -70.82 4.23
C ALA A 3 27.84 -69.61 3.99
N VAL A 4 27.28 -69.05 5.07
CA VAL A 4 26.49 -67.82 5.02
C VAL A 4 27.44 -66.66 5.29
N TRP A 5 27.63 -65.78 4.31
CA TRP A 5 28.34 -64.51 4.47
C TRP A 5 27.35 -63.42 4.90
N ALA A 6 27.60 -62.82 6.07
CA ALA A 6 26.88 -61.64 6.53
C ALA A 6 27.57 -60.38 6.00
N ILE A 7 26.92 -59.66 5.08
CA ILE A 7 27.35 -58.34 4.63
C ILE A 7 26.71 -57.29 5.55
N ARG A 8 27.55 -56.54 6.26
CA ARG A 8 27.16 -55.38 7.07
C ARG A 8 26.93 -54.19 6.14
N LEU A 9 25.71 -53.66 6.08
CA LEU A 9 25.45 -52.34 5.49
C LEU A 9 25.43 -51.30 6.62
N ALA A 10 26.44 -50.45 6.66
CA ALA A 10 26.42 -49.21 7.45
C ALA A 10 25.80 -48.11 6.58
N VAL A 11 24.58 -47.68 6.91
CA VAL A 11 23.94 -46.53 6.27
C VAL A 11 24.39 -45.28 7.02
N MET A 12 25.18 -44.44 6.36
CA MET A 12 25.63 -43.16 6.87
C MET A 12 24.67 -42.07 6.35
N THR A 13 23.72 -41.66 7.18
CA THR A 13 22.78 -40.58 6.88
C THR A 13 23.46 -39.23 7.09
N VAL A 14 23.73 -38.51 6.00
CA VAL A 14 24.13 -37.10 6.02
C VAL A 14 22.85 -36.26 6.04
N THR A 15 22.52 -35.68 7.19
CA THR A 15 21.45 -34.68 7.30
C THR A 15 22.00 -33.30 6.94
N LEU A 16 21.65 -32.82 5.75
CA LEU A 16 21.96 -31.46 5.30
C LEU A 16 20.87 -30.51 5.81
N THR A 17 21.14 -29.77 6.89
CA THR A 17 20.22 -28.72 7.37
C THR A 17 20.41 -27.45 6.55
N LEU A 18 19.51 -27.19 5.59
CA LEU A 18 19.39 -25.88 4.96
C LEU A 18 18.75 -24.90 5.96
N ALA A 19 19.54 -24.02 6.55
CA ALA A 19 19.05 -22.83 7.23
C ALA A 19 18.68 -21.78 6.17
N ALA A 20 17.39 -21.60 5.91
CA ALA A 20 16.91 -20.47 5.13
C ALA A 20 17.08 -19.19 5.96
N ALA A 21 18.07 -18.37 5.62
CA ALA A 21 18.17 -17.02 6.14
C ALA A 21 16.99 -16.21 5.57
N ALA A 22 15.94 -16.03 6.36
CA ALA A 22 14.92 -15.02 6.09
C ALA A 22 15.60 -13.65 6.19
N GLY A 23 16.01 -13.09 5.04
CA GLY A 23 16.48 -11.73 4.98
C GLY A 23 15.35 -10.82 5.46
N ALA A 24 15.58 -10.07 6.53
CA ALA A 24 14.68 -9.00 6.94
C ALA A 24 14.61 -8.00 5.79
N THR A 25 13.47 -7.96 5.09
CA THR A 25 13.20 -6.91 4.12
C THR A 25 13.02 -5.62 4.90
N THR A 26 13.93 -4.67 4.74
CA THR A 26 13.79 -3.33 5.30
C THR A 26 12.48 -2.74 4.78
N GLU A 27 11.64 -2.23 5.69
CA GLU A 27 10.43 -1.49 5.29
C GLU A 27 10.84 -0.29 4.41
N PRO A 28 10.08 0.01 3.34
CA PRO A 28 10.41 1.12 2.45
C PRO A 28 10.45 2.44 3.22
N SER A 29 11.34 3.35 2.83
CA SER A 29 11.50 4.66 3.46
C SER A 29 11.23 5.79 2.46
N CYS A 30 10.59 6.85 2.91
CA CYS A 30 10.42 8.07 2.13
C CYS A 30 11.73 8.85 1.93
N THR A 31 12.78 8.55 2.71
CA THR A 31 14.13 9.10 2.53
C THR A 31 14.97 8.35 1.50
N ASP A 32 14.53 7.16 1.06
CA ASP A 32 15.22 6.41 0.02
C ASP A 32 14.96 7.05 -1.36
N GLU A 33 16.01 7.51 -2.04
CA GLU A 33 15.90 8.10 -3.38
C GLU A 33 15.33 7.13 -4.43
N GLY A 34 15.54 5.82 -4.25
CA GLY A 34 14.98 4.77 -5.10
C GLY A 34 13.48 4.53 -4.88
N PHE A 35 12.93 4.98 -3.75
CA PHE A 35 11.51 4.84 -3.44
C PHE A 35 10.68 5.90 -4.15
N GLY A 36 9.71 5.48 -4.97
CA GLY A 36 8.90 6.42 -5.74
C GLY A 36 7.78 5.75 -6.49
N TRP A 37 8.15 4.98 -7.50
CA TRP A 37 7.23 4.22 -8.34
C TRP A 37 7.25 2.74 -7.96
N SER A 38 6.09 2.11 -7.84
CA SER A 38 5.99 0.66 -7.66
C SER A 38 6.50 -0.08 -8.90
N GLN A 39 6.95 -1.33 -8.68
CA GLN A 39 7.31 -2.27 -9.75
C GLN A 39 6.09 -3.06 -10.25
N THR A 40 4.89 -2.48 -10.15
CA THR A 40 3.63 -3.09 -10.59
C THR A 40 3.32 -2.68 -12.02
N ASP A 41 2.38 -3.39 -12.66
CA ASP A 41 1.83 -3.01 -13.96
C ASP A 41 0.32 -2.74 -13.81
N PRO A 42 -0.14 -1.49 -13.97
CA PRO A 42 0.65 -0.28 -14.22
C PRO A 42 1.48 0.18 -13.00
N PRO A 43 2.55 0.98 -13.21
CA PRO A 43 3.31 1.60 -12.12
C PRO A 43 2.46 2.64 -11.36
N LEU A 44 2.59 2.64 -10.02
CA LEU A 44 1.93 3.54 -9.09
C LEU A 44 2.95 4.44 -8.41
N ASN A 45 2.68 5.74 -8.35
CA ASN A 45 3.50 6.69 -7.59
C ASN A 45 3.26 6.52 -6.07
N LEU A 46 3.93 5.53 -5.48
CA LEU A 46 3.89 5.22 -4.04
C LEU A 46 4.37 6.38 -3.18
N ARG A 47 5.40 7.12 -3.61
CA ARG A 47 5.87 8.29 -2.84
C ARG A 47 4.77 9.33 -2.69
N HIS A 48 4.04 9.62 -3.77
CA HIS A 48 2.91 10.54 -3.70
C HIS A 48 1.81 10.08 -2.74
N VAL A 49 1.47 8.80 -2.76
CA VAL A 49 0.39 8.25 -1.92
C VAL A 49 0.81 8.11 -0.46
N LEU A 50 2.04 7.64 -0.19
CA LEU A 50 2.46 7.20 1.14
C LEU A 50 3.31 8.22 1.90
N CYS A 51 4.09 9.04 1.20
CA CYS A 51 4.99 10.02 1.82
C CYS A 51 4.44 11.44 1.77
N GLY A 52 3.70 11.76 0.71
CA GLY A 52 3.55 13.15 0.29
C GLY A 52 4.87 13.73 -0.21
N GLU A 53 4.76 14.88 -0.88
CA GLU A 53 5.88 15.49 -1.59
C GLU A 53 5.87 17.00 -1.45
N ILE A 54 7.07 17.57 -1.25
CA ILE A 54 7.35 18.99 -1.44
C ILE A 54 7.96 19.13 -2.83
N LYS A 55 7.21 19.73 -3.77
CA LYS A 55 7.68 19.99 -5.13
C LYS A 55 8.78 21.06 -5.15
N LYS A 56 9.53 21.14 -6.25
CA LYS A 56 10.59 22.15 -6.45
C LYS A 56 10.12 23.60 -6.30
N ASN A 57 8.87 23.90 -6.66
CA ASN A 57 8.27 25.21 -6.47
C ASN A 57 7.71 25.44 -5.04
N GLY A 58 7.98 24.52 -4.13
CA GLY A 58 7.51 24.52 -2.75
C GLY A 58 6.08 24.00 -2.57
N ASP A 59 5.32 23.69 -3.63
CA ASP A 59 3.96 23.16 -3.47
C ASP A 59 3.97 21.79 -2.80
N VAL A 60 2.99 21.54 -1.93
CA VAL A 60 2.83 20.26 -1.23
C VAL A 60 1.71 19.45 -1.87
N VAL A 61 1.96 18.16 -2.09
CA VAL A 61 0.99 17.24 -2.67
C VAL A 61 1.07 15.87 -2.02
N GLY A 62 0.00 15.08 -2.19
CA GLY A 62 -0.05 13.71 -1.71
C GLY A 62 0.00 13.58 -0.19
N MET A 63 0.19 12.33 0.24
CA MET A 63 -0.01 11.77 1.58
C MET A 63 -1.46 11.41 1.89
N HIS A 64 -1.72 10.11 1.84
CA HIS A 64 -3.01 9.46 2.06
C HIS A 64 -2.87 8.19 2.92
N SER A 65 -1.68 7.89 3.44
CA SER A 65 -1.44 6.82 4.41
C SER A 65 -0.43 7.27 5.46
N ARG A 66 -0.54 6.74 6.68
CA ARG A 66 0.48 6.92 7.74
C ARG A 66 1.57 5.85 7.73
N THR A 67 1.48 4.82 6.90
CA THR A 67 2.38 3.65 6.98
C THR A 67 3.85 4.04 7.00
N LEU A 68 4.24 5.12 6.31
CA LEU A 68 5.64 5.59 6.21
C LEU A 68 5.86 6.98 6.82
N ILE A 69 4.96 7.45 7.70
CA ILE A 69 4.96 8.82 8.23
C ILE A 69 6.28 9.20 8.92
N ASP A 70 6.93 8.25 9.59
CA ASP A 70 8.16 8.49 10.36
C ASP A 70 9.37 8.89 9.50
N THR A 71 9.30 8.62 8.19
CA THR A 71 10.36 8.96 7.23
C THR A 71 9.91 10.04 6.23
N ALA A 72 8.64 10.44 6.29
CA ALA A 72 8.04 11.39 5.38
C ALA A 72 8.39 12.84 5.75
N PRO A 73 8.37 13.80 4.80
CA PRO A 73 8.72 15.20 5.04
C PRO A 73 7.58 15.97 5.75
N ILE A 74 7.09 15.42 6.85
CA ILE A 74 5.90 15.87 7.58
C ILE A 74 6.33 16.42 8.94
N LYS A 75 5.95 17.67 9.20
CA LYS A 75 6.17 18.32 10.49
C LYS A 75 5.11 17.94 11.50
N GLU A 76 3.85 17.92 11.08
CA GLU A 76 2.71 17.68 11.95
C GLU A 76 1.52 17.16 11.14
N MET A 77 0.69 16.34 11.77
CA MET A 77 -0.60 15.94 11.21
C MET A 77 -1.71 16.16 12.23
N GLN A 78 -2.81 16.75 11.77
CA GLN A 78 -4.00 17.05 12.56
C GLN A 78 -5.18 16.22 12.04
N PRO A 79 -5.32 14.96 12.48
CA PRO A 79 -6.39 14.07 12.05
C PRO A 79 -7.74 14.48 12.65
N GLN A 80 -8.79 14.37 11.84
CA GLN A 80 -10.17 14.33 12.30
C GLN A 80 -10.51 12.94 12.86
N PRO A 81 -11.60 12.80 13.64
CA PRO A 81 -12.03 11.49 14.13
C PRO A 81 -12.21 10.46 13.02
N THR A 82 -11.73 9.25 13.26
CA THR A 82 -11.86 8.12 12.34
C THR A 82 -13.32 7.67 12.21
N GLN A 83 -13.76 7.46 10.98
CA GLN A 83 -15.08 6.92 10.66
C GLN A 83 -15.14 5.41 10.94
N PRO A 84 -16.33 4.79 11.05
CA PRO A 84 -16.46 3.35 11.29
C PRO A 84 -15.73 2.47 10.26
N ASN A 85 -15.62 2.92 9.02
CA ASN A 85 -14.89 2.23 7.95
C ASN A 85 -13.35 2.45 8.00
N GLY A 86 -12.83 3.06 9.06
CA GLY A 86 -11.40 3.32 9.25
C GLY A 86 -10.87 4.54 8.50
N LEU A 87 -11.67 5.19 7.66
CA LEU A 87 -11.25 6.37 6.90
C LEU A 87 -11.31 7.63 7.77
N TYR A 88 -10.42 8.58 7.50
CA TYR A 88 -10.45 9.89 8.12
C TYR A 88 -9.85 10.95 7.20
N SER A 89 -10.11 12.22 7.52
CA SER A 89 -9.41 13.35 6.90
C SER A 89 -8.40 13.93 7.87
N ALA A 90 -7.33 14.52 7.35
CA ALA A 90 -6.37 15.24 8.16
C ALA A 90 -5.86 16.48 7.43
N ARG A 91 -5.52 17.50 8.20
CA ARG A 91 -4.62 18.55 7.73
C ARG A 91 -3.20 18.09 7.96
N VAL A 92 -2.43 17.97 6.89
CA VAL A 92 -1.01 17.59 6.90
C VAL A 92 -0.18 18.84 6.76
N ILE A 93 0.77 19.06 7.68
CA ILE A 93 1.71 20.19 7.67
C ILE A 93 3.09 19.63 7.35
N PHE A 94 3.67 20.09 6.25
CA PHE A 94 4.96 19.65 5.74
C PHE A 94 6.10 20.46 6.38
N GLU A 95 7.32 19.95 6.28
CA GLU A 95 8.53 20.59 6.84
C GLU A 95 8.76 22.03 6.33
N ASN A 96 8.34 22.34 5.10
CA ASN A 96 8.40 23.69 4.54
C ASN A 96 7.31 24.65 5.06
N GLY A 97 6.51 24.22 6.04
CA GLY A 97 5.45 24.99 6.67
C GLY A 97 4.13 25.08 5.88
N ARG A 98 4.08 24.54 4.65
CA ARG A 98 2.82 24.48 3.88
C ARG A 98 1.98 23.28 4.31
N SER A 99 0.68 23.35 4.00
CA SER A 99 -0.25 22.32 4.43
C SER A 99 -1.23 21.91 3.34
N LYS A 100 -1.74 20.68 3.44
CA LYS A 100 -2.77 20.14 2.58
C LYS A 100 -3.81 19.36 3.38
N ASN A 101 -5.06 19.39 2.92
CA ASN A 101 -6.09 18.50 3.43
C ASN A 101 -6.08 17.22 2.60
N SER A 102 -6.01 16.09 3.28
CA SER A 102 -5.99 14.76 2.67
C SER A 102 -7.00 13.84 3.36
N THR A 103 -7.48 12.84 2.63
CA THR A 103 -8.18 11.68 3.19
C THR A 103 -7.20 10.51 3.29
N PHE A 104 -7.39 9.66 4.29
CA PHE A 104 -6.43 8.64 4.68
C PHE A 104 -7.03 7.23 4.63
N TYR A 105 -6.21 6.30 4.14
CA TYR A 105 -6.45 4.87 4.27
C TYR A 105 -6.45 4.48 5.76
N PRO A 106 -7.13 3.38 6.14
CA PRO A 106 -7.06 2.86 7.50
C PRO A 106 -5.61 2.59 7.95
N ASP A 107 -5.28 2.98 9.18
CA ASP A 107 -3.92 2.88 9.73
C ASP A 107 -3.41 1.44 9.88
N ASN A 108 -4.31 0.45 9.87
CA ASN A 108 -3.97 -0.97 9.91
C ASN A 108 -3.58 -1.55 8.53
N CYS A 109 -3.62 -0.75 7.46
CA CYS A 109 -3.22 -1.20 6.14
C CYS A 109 -1.70 -1.07 5.92
N SER A 110 -1.08 -2.17 5.51
CA SER A 110 0.30 -2.20 5.02
C SER A 110 0.46 -1.50 3.66
N VAL A 111 1.70 -1.17 3.29
CA VAL A 111 2.05 -0.67 1.95
C VAL A 111 1.52 -1.61 0.86
N ALA A 112 1.68 -2.92 1.05
CA ALA A 112 1.23 -3.93 0.09
C ALA A 112 -0.29 -3.93 -0.07
N GLN A 113 -1.05 -3.87 1.03
CA GLN A 113 -2.52 -3.82 0.99
C GLN A 113 -3.03 -2.54 0.32
N VAL A 114 -2.46 -1.37 0.65
CA VAL A 114 -2.81 -0.11 0.00
C VAL A 114 -2.54 -0.18 -1.51
N THR A 115 -1.35 -0.66 -1.89
CA THR A 115 -0.94 -0.81 -3.30
C THR A 115 -1.90 -1.73 -4.05
N ARG A 116 -2.19 -2.91 -3.49
CA ARG A 116 -3.07 -3.90 -4.11
C ARG A 116 -4.51 -3.36 -4.27
N SER A 117 -5.02 -2.65 -3.28
CA SER A 117 -6.33 -1.99 -3.35
C SER A 117 -6.41 -0.91 -4.42
N ILE A 118 -5.36 -0.12 -4.60
CA ILE A 118 -5.32 0.89 -5.67
C ILE A 118 -5.34 0.23 -7.04
N LEU A 119 -4.53 -0.82 -7.25
CA LEU A 119 -4.52 -1.56 -8.52
C LEU A 119 -5.88 -2.20 -8.81
N TYR A 120 -6.54 -2.75 -7.79
CA TYR A 120 -7.88 -3.30 -7.94
C TYR A 120 -8.90 -2.21 -8.31
N ALA A 121 -8.86 -1.05 -7.64
CA ALA A 121 -9.72 0.08 -7.94
C ALA A 121 -9.54 0.57 -9.39
N VAL A 122 -8.30 0.61 -9.87
CA VAL A 122 -7.95 1.00 -11.24
C VAL A 122 -8.50 0.00 -12.26
N ASN A 123 -8.27 -1.30 -12.03
CA ASN A 123 -8.73 -2.36 -12.93
C ASN A 123 -10.24 -2.57 -12.91
N ASN A 124 -10.91 -2.18 -11.83
CA ASN A 124 -12.36 -2.32 -11.63
C ASN A 124 -13.02 -0.96 -11.45
N SER A 125 -12.62 0.02 -12.26
CA SER A 125 -13.20 1.34 -12.20
C SER A 125 -14.70 1.30 -12.54
N HIS A 126 -15.52 1.95 -11.72
CA HIS A 126 -16.98 1.95 -11.86
C HIS A 126 -17.56 3.31 -12.22
N GLY A 127 -16.72 4.35 -12.41
CA GLY A 127 -17.22 5.64 -12.86
C GLY A 127 -16.22 6.80 -12.73
N PRO A 128 -16.60 7.98 -13.24
CA PRO A 128 -15.82 9.20 -13.09
C PRO A 128 -15.88 9.75 -11.65
N GLY A 129 -14.77 10.31 -11.17
CA GLY A 129 -14.74 11.10 -9.94
C GLY A 129 -14.95 12.59 -10.23
N LYS A 130 -15.72 13.31 -9.40
CA LYS A 130 -15.95 14.77 -9.54
C LYS A 130 -15.17 15.61 -8.54
N PRO A 131 -14.36 16.61 -8.96
CA PRO A 131 -14.28 17.18 -10.32
C PRO A 131 -13.36 16.45 -11.32
N TRP A 132 -12.48 15.53 -10.91
CA TRP A 132 -11.55 14.82 -11.81
C TRP A 132 -11.29 13.35 -11.43
N GLY A 133 -10.66 12.59 -12.34
CA GLY A 133 -10.20 11.22 -12.06
C GLY A 133 -11.32 10.18 -12.16
N LYS A 134 -11.08 9.02 -11.58
CA LYS A 134 -11.97 7.86 -11.62
C LYS A 134 -12.16 7.26 -10.24
N LEU A 135 -13.22 6.48 -10.09
CA LEU A 135 -13.59 5.78 -8.86
C LEU A 135 -13.46 4.27 -9.06
N GLY A 136 -13.04 3.57 -8.01
CA GLY A 136 -12.84 2.14 -7.93
C GLY A 136 -13.02 1.67 -6.48
N CYS A 137 -13.49 0.44 -6.28
CA CYS A 137 -13.56 -0.13 -4.93
C CYS A 137 -12.19 -0.54 -4.41
N SER A 138 -11.99 -0.50 -3.09
CA SER A 138 -10.73 -0.92 -2.46
C SER A 138 -10.47 -2.43 -2.52
N ALA A 139 -11.51 -3.24 -2.75
CA ALA A 139 -11.44 -4.70 -2.73
C ALA A 139 -12.60 -5.33 -3.53
N PRO A 140 -12.47 -6.62 -3.93
CA PRO A 140 -13.60 -7.41 -4.42
C PRO A 140 -14.70 -7.58 -3.37
N ALA A 141 -15.93 -7.87 -3.82
CA ALA A 141 -17.06 -8.09 -2.92
C ALA A 141 -16.88 -9.33 -2.02
N THR A 142 -16.14 -10.33 -2.49
CA THR A 142 -15.71 -11.46 -1.67
C THR A 142 -14.58 -10.99 -0.74
N PRO A 143 -14.71 -11.16 0.59
CA PRO A 143 -13.67 -10.74 1.54
C PRO A 143 -12.31 -11.38 1.24
N ASP A 144 -11.26 -10.55 1.21
CA ASP A 144 -9.88 -10.95 1.01
C ASP A 144 -8.96 -10.00 1.78
N SER A 145 -8.25 -10.54 2.78
CA SER A 145 -7.38 -9.79 3.68
C SER A 145 -6.12 -9.22 3.02
N SER A 146 -5.83 -9.61 1.78
CA SER A 146 -4.72 -9.04 1.01
C SER A 146 -4.99 -7.59 0.55
N TYR A 147 -6.25 -7.14 0.62
CA TYR A 147 -6.65 -5.77 0.32
C TYR A 147 -6.75 -4.91 1.57
N CYS A 148 -6.62 -3.60 1.38
CA CYS A 148 -6.93 -2.61 2.39
C CYS A 148 -8.45 -2.39 2.47
N THR A 149 -9.03 -2.82 3.58
CA THR A 149 -10.44 -2.65 3.93
C THR A 149 -10.57 -1.94 5.28
N GLY A 150 -11.79 -1.49 5.61
CA GLY A 150 -12.09 -1.00 6.93
C GLY A 150 -11.89 -2.06 8.03
N PRO A 151 -11.93 -1.67 9.32
CA PRO A 151 -11.70 -2.57 10.45
C PRO A 151 -12.65 -3.78 10.50
N GLY A 152 -13.87 -3.65 9.97
CA GLY A 152 -14.86 -4.72 9.86
C GLY A 152 -14.83 -5.45 8.51
N GLY A 153 -13.83 -5.19 7.66
CA GLY A 153 -13.75 -5.73 6.30
C GLY A 153 -14.54 -4.91 5.27
N GLU A 154 -14.98 -3.70 5.63
CA GLU A 154 -15.78 -2.86 4.75
C GLU A 154 -14.96 -2.39 3.55
N ARG A 155 -15.53 -2.55 2.36
CA ARG A 155 -15.00 -1.92 1.15
C ARG A 155 -15.26 -0.43 1.20
N PHE A 156 -14.34 0.36 0.67
CA PHE A 156 -14.54 1.79 0.47
C PHE A 156 -14.14 2.19 -0.94
N VAL A 157 -14.58 3.37 -1.38
CA VAL A 157 -14.24 3.90 -2.69
C VAL A 157 -12.87 4.56 -2.64
N ILE A 158 -12.05 4.24 -3.62
CA ILE A 158 -10.78 4.89 -3.92
C ILE A 158 -10.98 5.75 -5.16
N ARG A 159 -10.56 7.00 -5.06
CA ARG A 159 -10.41 7.87 -6.21
C ARG A 159 -8.96 7.87 -6.66
N PHE A 160 -8.75 7.86 -7.97
CA PHE A 160 -7.41 7.86 -8.54
C PHE A 160 -7.32 8.67 -9.84
N ALA A 161 -6.09 9.06 -10.19
CA ALA A 161 -5.75 9.65 -11.47
C ALA A 161 -4.67 8.83 -12.16
N VAL A 162 -4.89 8.60 -13.46
CA VAL A 162 -3.98 7.89 -14.35
C VAL A 162 -3.46 8.90 -15.38
N PHE A 163 -2.17 8.82 -15.71
CA PHE A 163 -1.60 9.55 -16.84
C PHE A 163 -2.03 8.94 -18.17
N ASP A 164 -1.84 9.68 -19.26
CA ASP A 164 -2.15 9.20 -20.62
C ASP A 164 -1.35 7.95 -21.00
N ASP A 165 -0.17 7.75 -20.38
CA ASP A 165 0.69 6.57 -20.57
C ASP A 165 0.31 5.37 -19.68
N GLY A 166 -0.79 5.46 -18.93
CA GLY A 166 -1.30 4.37 -18.09
C GLY A 166 -0.73 4.31 -16.67
N ARG A 167 0.30 5.10 -16.35
CA ARG A 167 0.84 5.15 -14.97
C ARG A 167 -0.16 5.80 -14.01
N ILE A 168 -0.22 5.32 -12.77
CA ILE A 168 -1.10 5.85 -11.73
C ILE A 168 -0.37 6.94 -10.96
N ASN A 169 -0.80 8.19 -11.13
CA ASN A 169 -0.15 9.35 -10.50
C ASN A 169 -0.50 9.51 -9.02
N THR A 170 -1.74 9.24 -8.65
CA THR A 170 -2.23 9.39 -7.27
C THR A 170 -3.48 8.56 -7.05
N ALA A 171 -3.71 8.14 -5.81
CA ALA A 171 -4.93 7.50 -5.37
C ALA A 171 -5.16 7.77 -3.86
N PHE A 172 -6.42 7.91 -3.48
CA PHE A 172 -6.82 8.18 -2.09
C PHE A 172 -8.26 7.73 -1.80
N PRO A 173 -8.62 7.50 -0.53
CA PRO A 173 -10.00 7.15 -0.17
C PRO A 173 -10.96 8.31 -0.46
N GLN A 174 -12.00 8.03 -1.24
CA GLN A 174 -13.08 8.95 -1.51
C GLN A 174 -14.14 8.81 -0.42
N MET A 175 -14.06 9.68 0.58
CA MET A 175 -15.06 9.74 1.65
C MET A 175 -16.42 10.19 1.09
N GLY A 176 -17.50 9.68 1.67
CA GLY A 176 -18.89 10.00 1.29
C GLY A 176 -19.42 9.23 0.07
N GLU A 177 -18.64 8.30 -0.50
CA GLU A 177 -19.04 7.42 -1.59
C GLU A 177 -19.07 5.96 -1.13
N SER A 178 -19.91 5.15 -1.78
CA SER A 178 -20.08 3.73 -1.48
C SER A 178 -19.74 2.88 -2.69
N CYS A 179 -19.17 1.70 -2.43
CA CYS A 179 -18.99 0.69 -3.46
C CYS A 179 -20.34 0.24 -4.02
N PRO A 180 -20.48 0.10 -5.35
CA PRO A 180 -21.61 -0.58 -5.94
C PRO A 180 -21.76 -1.99 -5.34
N GLN A 181 -23.02 -2.41 -5.21
CA GLN A 181 -23.36 -3.77 -4.78
C GLN A 181 -22.91 -4.77 -5.84
#